data_AF-R4YTH4-F1
#
_entry.id   AF-R4YTH4-F1
#
_cell.length_a   1.000
_cell.length_b   1.000
_cell.length_c   1.000
_cell.angle_alpha   90.00
_cell.angle_beta   90.00
_cell.angle_gamma   90.00
#
_symmetry.space_group_name_H-M   'P 1'
#
loop_
_entity.id
_entity.type
_entity.pdbx_description
1 polymer ?
#
loop_
_entity_poly.entity_id
_entity_poly.type
_entity_poly.pdbx_seq_one_letter_code
_entity_poly.pdbx_strand_id
1 'polypeptide(L)'
;MQYRNVLVMILVRLLSPLSTLLPVAALLMATMSSHAVAEDVYIKALYKMPSSIKQLRQICPWRSATTRGTIRLMQVEEKGAHRLYVQWLREGIAGTEEAPLSTIGIKEINQDHYYRFDLPEGRLMAGACSIETIMEDIVDESRFRLTLYLMGPGEYEAHTTRLLDGGIKLP
;
A
#
# COMPACT_ATOMS: atom_id res chain seq x y z
N MET A 1 9.28 85.06 13.41
CA MET A 1 9.73 83.77 12.84
C MET A 1 8.64 82.72 13.09
N GLN A 2 7.72 82.51 12.13
CA GLN A 2 6.52 81.70 12.37
C GLN A 2 6.02 81.01 11.09
N TYR A 3 6.94 80.45 10.31
CA TYR A 3 6.61 79.73 9.05
C TYR A 3 7.25 78.34 8.93
N ARG A 4 8.03 77.86 9.91
CA ARG A 4 8.70 76.54 9.84
C ARG A 4 7.81 75.35 10.22
N ASN A 5 6.70 75.57 10.93
CA ASN A 5 5.91 74.47 11.51
C ASN A 5 4.75 73.97 10.62
N VAL A 6 4.34 74.73 9.59
CA VAL A 6 3.22 74.32 8.72
C VAL A 6 3.69 73.35 7.63
N LEU A 7 4.92 73.51 7.13
CA LEU A 7 5.48 72.67 6.06
C LEU A 7 5.79 71.23 6.50
N VAL A 8 6.21 71.03 7.76
CA VAL A 8 6.52 69.70 8.30
C VAL A 8 5.25 68.86 8.47
N MET A 9 4.11 69.50 8.78
CA MET A 9 2.86 68.80 9.06
C MET A 9 2.13 68.32 7.78
N ILE A 10 2.42 68.93 6.62
CA ILE A 10 1.87 68.52 5.32
C ILE A 10 2.65 67.32 4.75
N LEU A 11 3.97 67.27 4.96
CA LEU A 11 4.80 66.16 4.49
C LEU A 11 4.52 64.83 5.21
N VAL A 12 4.13 64.85 6.48
CA VAL A 12 3.84 63.65 7.27
C VAL A 12 2.50 63.00 6.88
N ARG A 13 1.57 63.74 6.27
CA ARG A 13 0.24 63.22 5.88
C ARG A 13 0.19 62.56 4.50
N LEU A 14 1.25 62.65 3.69
CA LEU A 14 1.28 62.07 2.34
C LEU A 14 1.90 60.65 2.27
N LEU A 15 2.48 60.16 3.37
CA LEU A 15 3.18 58.88 3.42
C LEU A 15 2.38 57.75 4.10
N SER A 16 1.12 57.98 4.47
CA SER A 16 0.36 57.11 5.36
C SER A 16 -0.48 55.96 4.75
N PRO A 17 -0.76 55.83 3.43
CA PRO A 17 -1.60 54.72 2.99
C PRO A 17 -0.84 53.45 2.58
N LEU A 18 0.50 53.45 2.51
CA LEU A 18 1.24 52.33 1.92
C LEU A 18 1.62 51.21 2.90
N SER A 19 1.22 51.29 4.17
CA SER A 19 1.75 50.41 5.24
C SER A 19 0.71 49.45 5.85
N THR A 20 -0.39 49.17 5.17
CA THR A 20 -1.45 48.25 5.67
C THR A 20 -1.66 47.00 4.81
N LEU A 21 -0.97 46.83 3.69
CA LEU A 21 -1.15 45.67 2.80
C LEU A 21 -0.17 44.49 3.05
N LEU A 22 0.87 44.67 3.86
CA LEU A 22 1.86 43.63 4.13
C LEU A 22 1.46 42.51 5.12
N PRO A 23 0.56 42.70 6.12
CA PRO A 23 0.35 41.62 7.10
C PRO A 23 -0.63 40.54 6.62
N VAL A 24 -1.43 40.79 5.58
CA VAL A 24 -2.43 39.82 5.09
C VAL A 24 -1.80 38.77 4.15
N ALA A 25 -0.78 39.15 3.38
CA ALA A 25 -0.08 38.22 2.49
C ALA A 25 0.77 37.17 3.24
N ALA A 26 1.25 37.49 4.44
CA ALA A 26 2.04 36.57 5.26
C ALA A 26 1.19 35.43 5.86
N LEU A 27 -0.11 35.65 6.10
CA LEU A 27 -0.99 34.63 6.70
C LEU A 27 -1.48 33.59 5.68
N LEU A 28 -1.55 33.93 4.40
CA LEU A 28 -1.92 33.00 3.31
C LEU A 28 -0.79 32.05 2.89
N MET A 29 0.48 32.40 3.15
CA MET A 29 1.64 31.55 2.80
C MET A 29 1.89 30.43 3.81
N ALA A 30 1.25 30.45 4.99
CA ALA A 30 1.47 29.47 6.05
C ALA A 30 0.66 28.16 5.87
N THR A 31 -0.30 28.10 4.94
CA THR A 31 -1.18 26.93 4.78
C THR A 31 -0.72 25.92 3.72
N MET A 32 0.37 26.19 2.99
CA MET A 32 0.80 25.35 1.87
C MET A 32 1.88 24.30 2.20
N SER A 33 2.41 24.26 3.43
CA SER A 33 3.63 23.49 3.74
C SER A 33 3.42 22.06 4.28
N SER A 34 2.20 21.51 4.28
CA SER A 34 1.93 20.20 4.90
C SER A 34 2.03 18.98 3.96
N HIS A 35 2.34 19.14 2.68
CA HIS A 35 2.28 18.02 1.72
C HIS A 35 3.61 17.29 1.47
N ALA A 36 4.75 17.81 1.91
CA ALA A 36 6.07 17.28 1.54
C ALA A 36 6.62 16.13 2.43
N VAL A 37 6.00 15.86 3.58
CA VAL A 37 6.55 14.89 4.57
C VAL A 37 6.01 13.47 4.37
N ALA A 38 4.85 13.29 3.74
CA ALA A 38 4.23 11.98 3.57
C ALA A 38 4.91 11.11 2.49
N GLU A 39 5.50 11.73 1.47
CA GLU A 39 6.08 11.03 0.31
C GLU A 39 7.37 10.26 0.67
N ASP A 40 8.16 10.82 1.60
CA ASP A 40 9.47 10.28 1.99
C ASP A 40 9.37 8.97 2.79
N VAL A 41 8.31 8.78 3.59
CA VAL A 41 8.11 7.55 4.38
C VAL A 41 7.80 6.35 3.47
N TYR A 42 6.98 6.55 2.44
CA TYR A 42 6.63 5.49 1.50
C TYR A 42 7.84 5.07 0.65
N ILE A 43 8.64 6.03 0.18
CA ILE A 43 9.88 5.76 -0.58
C ILE A 43 10.93 5.05 0.29
N LYS A 44 11.07 5.44 1.56
CA LYS A 44 11.97 4.75 2.51
C LYS A 44 11.55 3.31 2.79
N ALA A 45 10.25 3.03 2.81
CA ALA A 45 9.74 1.66 2.92
C ALA A 45 10.02 0.84 1.65
N LEU A 46 9.87 1.44 0.46
CA LEU A 46 10.24 0.81 -0.83
C LEU A 46 11.73 0.47 -0.92
N TYR A 47 12.62 1.37 -0.47
CA TYR A 47 14.07 1.19 -0.55
C TYR A 47 14.60 0.00 0.28
N LYS A 48 13.84 -0.47 1.28
CA LYS A 48 14.21 -1.60 2.13
C LYS A 48 13.70 -2.95 1.61
N MET A 49 12.92 -2.98 0.54
CA MET A 49 12.39 -4.24 0.00
C MET A 49 13.41 -4.94 -0.90
N PRO A 50 13.56 -6.28 -0.80
CA PRO A 50 14.34 -7.05 -1.76
C PRO A 50 13.82 -6.83 -3.18
N SER A 51 14.74 -6.70 -4.14
CA SER A 51 14.40 -6.51 -5.57
C SER A 51 13.63 -7.68 -6.19
N SER A 52 13.59 -8.82 -5.51
CA SER A 52 12.78 -9.98 -5.91
C SER A 52 11.29 -9.80 -5.62
N ILE A 53 10.90 -8.87 -4.72
CA ILE A 53 9.48 -8.57 -4.48
C ILE A 53 8.94 -7.77 -5.67
N LYS A 54 8.01 -8.37 -6.41
CA LYS A 54 7.35 -7.74 -7.57
C LYS A 54 6.18 -6.88 -7.15
N GLN A 55 5.36 -7.40 -6.24
CA GLN A 55 4.13 -6.76 -5.84
C GLN A 55 3.79 -7.06 -4.39
N LEU A 56 3.27 -6.04 -3.72
CA LEU A 56 2.64 -6.15 -2.42
C LEU A 56 1.19 -5.71 -2.52
N ARG A 57 0.31 -6.38 -1.76
CA ARG A 57 -1.08 -5.94 -1.62
C ARG A 57 -1.59 -6.24 -0.22
N GLN A 58 -2.09 -5.23 0.46
CA GLN A 58 -2.91 -5.43 1.66
C GLN A 58 -4.34 -5.78 1.23
N ILE A 59 -4.93 -6.77 1.89
CA ILE A 59 -6.25 -7.31 1.54
C ILE A 59 -7.20 -7.22 2.74
N CYS A 60 -7.78 -8.33 3.20
CA CYS A 60 -8.76 -8.32 4.28
C CYS A 60 -8.16 -8.01 5.66
N PRO A 61 -8.98 -7.48 6.59
CA PRO A 61 -8.67 -7.52 8.00
C PRO A 61 -8.76 -8.95 8.56
N TRP A 62 -8.01 -9.23 9.63
CA TRP A 62 -8.12 -10.44 10.43
C TRP A 62 -8.27 -10.08 11.92
N ARG A 63 -8.92 -10.93 12.69
CA ARG A 63 -9.11 -10.75 14.13
C ARG A 63 -9.06 -12.09 14.85
N SER A 64 -8.43 -12.07 16.02
CA SER A 64 -8.44 -13.14 17.02
C SER A 64 -9.02 -12.59 18.33
N ALA A 65 -9.05 -13.40 19.39
CA ALA A 65 -9.51 -12.96 20.71
C ALA A 65 -8.67 -11.81 21.29
N THR A 66 -7.37 -11.76 21.00
CA THR A 66 -6.41 -10.84 21.64
C THR A 66 -5.82 -9.80 20.72
N THR A 67 -5.77 -10.08 19.41
CA THR A 67 -5.11 -9.23 18.41
C THR A 67 -5.90 -9.15 17.12
N ARG A 68 -5.69 -8.08 16.36
CA ARG A 68 -6.28 -7.86 15.03
C ARG A 68 -5.24 -7.20 14.12
N GLY A 69 -5.53 -7.20 12.82
CA GLY A 69 -4.84 -6.36 11.87
C GLY A 69 -5.17 -6.74 10.43
N THR A 70 -4.19 -6.70 9.54
CA THR A 70 -4.42 -6.83 8.09
C THR A 70 -3.56 -7.93 7.50
N ILE A 71 -4.09 -8.63 6.50
CA ILE A 71 -3.33 -9.62 5.73
C ILE A 71 -2.67 -8.91 4.54
N ARG A 72 -1.39 -9.21 4.30
CA ARG A 72 -0.60 -8.72 3.18
C ARG A 72 -0.16 -9.90 2.31
N LEU A 73 -0.46 -9.82 1.02
CA LEU A 73 0.07 -10.72 0.00
C LEU A 73 1.36 -10.14 -0.56
N MET A 74 2.32 -11.00 -0.84
CA MET A 74 3.60 -10.66 -1.44
C MET A 74 3.88 -11.61 -2.59
N GLN A 75 3.99 -11.04 -3.80
CA GLN A 75 4.45 -11.76 -4.97
C GLN A 75 5.94 -11.55 -5.12
N VAL A 76 6.69 -12.64 -5.17
CA VAL A 76 8.15 -12.63 -5.32
C VAL A 76 8.50 -13.36 -6.60
N GLU A 77 9.37 -12.81 -7.44
CA GLU A 77 9.91 -13.54 -8.58
C GLU A 77 11.18 -14.28 -8.18
N GLU A 78 11.21 -15.58 -8.47
CA GLU A 78 12.37 -16.44 -8.28
C GLU A 78 12.56 -17.30 -9.52
N LYS A 79 13.71 -17.17 -10.19
CA LYS A 79 14.05 -17.91 -11.42
C LYS A 79 12.97 -17.78 -12.51
N GLY A 80 12.34 -16.60 -12.63
CA GLY A 80 11.30 -16.31 -13.61
C GLY A 80 9.89 -16.82 -13.24
N ALA A 81 9.73 -17.54 -12.13
CA ALA A 81 8.42 -17.93 -11.61
C ALA A 81 7.98 -17.02 -10.47
N HIS A 82 6.68 -16.83 -10.36
CA HIS A 82 6.03 -16.12 -9.27
C HIS A 82 5.86 -17.06 -8.07
N ARG A 83 6.22 -16.55 -6.89
CA ARG A 83 6.03 -17.17 -5.58
C ARG A 83 5.06 -16.32 -4.77
N LEU A 84 4.20 -16.97 -3.99
CA LEU A 84 3.24 -16.28 -3.12
C LEU A 84 3.63 -16.45 -1.67
N TYR A 85 3.70 -15.34 -0.96
CA TYR A 85 3.85 -15.29 0.48
C TYR A 85 2.69 -14.50 1.09
N VAL A 86 2.21 -14.96 2.23
CA VAL A 86 1.14 -14.33 2.99
C VAL A 86 1.69 -13.90 4.34
N GLN A 87 1.43 -12.66 4.71
CA GLN A 87 1.88 -12.08 5.97
C GLN A 87 0.69 -11.52 6.74
N TRP A 88 0.56 -11.91 8.01
CA TRP A 88 -0.42 -11.33 8.93
C TRP A 88 0.26 -10.22 9.70
N LEU A 89 -0.23 -9.01 9.54
CA LEU A 89 0.24 -7.83 10.26
C LEU A 89 -0.67 -7.61 11.44
N ARG A 90 -0.08 -7.40 12.62
CA ARG A 90 -0.81 -6.90 13.78
C ARG A 90 -0.91 -5.38 13.67
N GLU A 91 -2.06 -4.82 14.05
CA GLU A 91 -2.21 -3.38 14.23
C GLU A 91 -1.26 -2.86 15.31
N GLY A 92 -0.68 -1.69 15.07
CA GLY A 92 0.08 -0.98 16.10
C GLY A 92 -0.79 -0.59 17.30
N ILE A 93 -0.19 -0.59 18.49
CA ILE A 93 -0.81 -0.10 19.72
C ILE A 93 -0.21 1.27 20.05
N ALA A 94 -1.04 2.25 20.38
CA ALA A 94 -0.61 3.58 20.84
C ALA A 94 0.38 4.30 19.89
N GLY A 95 0.11 4.26 18.58
CA GLY A 95 0.93 4.95 17.58
C GLY A 95 2.21 4.22 17.16
N THR A 96 2.39 2.97 17.60
CA THR A 96 3.44 2.09 17.05
C THR A 96 3.11 1.62 15.64
N GLU A 97 4.12 1.23 14.86
CA GLU A 97 3.94 0.72 13.50
C GLU A 97 3.30 -0.68 13.51
N GLU A 98 2.68 -1.05 12.38
CA GLU A 98 2.23 -2.42 12.13
C GLU A 98 3.43 -3.38 12.20
N ALA A 99 3.23 -4.55 12.80
CA ALA A 99 4.28 -5.54 12.94
C ALA A 99 3.87 -6.89 12.33
N PRO A 100 4.76 -7.57 11.59
CA PRO A 100 4.47 -8.91 11.09
C PRO A 100 4.37 -9.90 12.26
N LEU A 101 3.23 -10.57 12.36
CA LEU A 101 2.98 -11.61 13.35
C LEU A 101 3.34 -13.00 12.80
N SER A 102 3.02 -13.24 11.53
CA SER A 102 3.35 -14.48 10.83
C SER A 102 3.60 -14.20 9.36
N THR A 103 4.50 -14.95 8.73
CA THR A 103 4.76 -14.93 7.29
C THR A 103 4.94 -16.36 6.82
N ILE A 104 4.15 -16.77 5.83
CA ILE A 104 4.20 -18.13 5.26
C ILE A 104 4.31 -18.06 3.74
N GLY A 105 4.98 -19.04 3.15
CA GLY A 105 4.90 -19.31 1.72
C GLY A 105 3.75 -20.26 1.42
N ILE A 106 3.03 -20.03 0.32
CA ILE A 106 1.96 -20.92 -0.13
C ILE A 106 2.59 -22.09 -0.89
N LYS A 107 2.52 -23.30 -0.31
CA LYS A 107 3.24 -24.48 -0.80
C LYS A 107 2.82 -24.87 -2.21
N GLU A 108 1.53 -24.79 -2.49
CA GLU A 108 0.87 -25.12 -3.76
C GLU A 108 1.42 -24.28 -4.92
N ILE A 109 1.95 -23.09 -4.63
CA ILE A 109 2.62 -22.22 -5.62
C ILE A 109 4.15 -22.39 -5.55
N ASN A 110 4.69 -22.52 -4.35
CA ASN A 110 6.11 -22.34 -4.12
C ASN A 110 6.94 -23.62 -4.31
N GLN A 111 6.31 -24.81 -4.34
CA GLN A 111 7.02 -26.09 -4.37
C GLN A 111 6.72 -26.92 -5.62
N ASP A 112 5.50 -26.86 -6.15
CA ASP A 112 5.06 -27.87 -7.12
C ASP A 112 5.48 -27.54 -8.56
N HIS A 113 5.36 -26.27 -8.97
CA HIS A 113 5.53 -25.85 -10.36
C HIS A 113 6.14 -24.43 -10.46
N TYR A 114 6.33 -23.97 -11.68
CA TYR A 114 6.81 -22.63 -12.01
C TYR A 114 5.66 -21.80 -12.56
N TYR A 115 4.95 -21.09 -11.68
CA TYR A 115 3.74 -20.37 -12.08
C TYR A 115 3.99 -18.91 -12.45
N ARG A 116 3.15 -18.38 -13.33
CA ARG A 116 2.88 -16.96 -13.52
C ARG A 116 1.43 -16.67 -13.15
N PHE A 117 1.19 -15.62 -12.38
CA PHE A 117 -0.15 -15.20 -11.93
C PHE A 117 -0.18 -13.72 -11.55
N ASP A 118 -1.37 -13.14 -11.47
CA ASP A 118 -1.58 -11.80 -10.91
C ASP A 118 -1.94 -11.89 -9.42
N LEU A 119 -1.45 -10.94 -8.63
CA LEU A 119 -1.76 -10.90 -7.19
C LEU A 119 -3.26 -10.58 -7.00
N PRO A 120 -4.04 -11.49 -6.39
CA PRO A 120 -5.49 -11.34 -6.33
C PRO A 120 -5.93 -10.29 -5.29
N GLU A 121 -7.21 -9.93 -5.35
CA GLU A 121 -7.88 -9.21 -4.26
C GLU A 121 -8.42 -10.19 -3.21
N GLY A 122 -8.65 -9.68 -2.00
CA GLY A 122 -9.27 -10.44 -0.92
C GLY A 122 -10.77 -10.19 -0.83
N ARG A 123 -11.52 -11.27 -0.60
CA ARG A 123 -12.93 -11.25 -0.23
C ARG A 123 -13.08 -11.72 1.21
N LEU A 124 -13.55 -10.83 2.08
CA LEU A 124 -13.85 -11.18 3.46
C LEU A 124 -15.06 -12.13 3.53
N MET A 125 -14.89 -13.25 4.22
CA MET A 125 -15.92 -14.25 4.50
C MET A 125 -16.08 -14.43 6.02
N ALA A 126 -17.09 -15.20 6.43
CA ALA A 126 -17.26 -15.56 7.83
C ALA A 126 -16.06 -16.40 8.32
N GLY A 127 -15.13 -15.76 9.05
CA GLY A 127 -13.98 -16.42 9.66
C GLY A 127 -12.72 -16.53 8.79
N ALA A 128 -12.74 -16.09 7.53
CA ALA A 128 -11.58 -16.16 6.64
C ALA A 128 -11.56 -15.03 5.62
N CYS A 129 -10.38 -14.74 5.07
CA CYS A 129 -10.21 -13.97 3.85
C CYS A 129 -9.98 -14.94 2.69
N SER A 130 -10.91 -14.97 1.74
CA SER A 130 -10.75 -15.77 0.53
C SER A 130 -10.00 -14.97 -0.53
N ILE A 131 -9.02 -15.59 -1.18
CA ILE A 131 -8.40 -15.06 -2.39
C ILE A 131 -8.48 -16.12 -3.49
N GLU A 132 -8.69 -15.68 -4.72
CA GLU A 132 -8.74 -16.55 -5.88
C GLU A 132 -7.85 -15.97 -6.98
N THR A 133 -6.99 -16.79 -7.56
CA THR A 133 -6.17 -16.41 -8.72
C THR A 133 -6.07 -17.55 -9.72
N ILE A 134 -5.88 -17.18 -10.99
CA ILE A 134 -5.56 -18.12 -12.06
C ILE A 134 -4.05 -18.08 -12.25
N MET A 135 -3.46 -19.26 -12.27
CA MET A 135 -2.03 -19.50 -12.40
C MET A 135 -1.78 -20.26 -13.68
N GLU A 136 -0.73 -19.89 -14.40
CA GLU A 136 -0.29 -20.56 -15.62
C GLU A 136 1.11 -21.15 -15.35
N ASP A 137 1.30 -22.44 -15.55
CA ASP A 137 2.63 -23.06 -15.51
C ASP A 137 3.41 -22.58 -16.74
N ILE A 138 4.58 -21.97 -16.52
CA ILE A 138 5.41 -21.42 -17.59
C ILE A 138 6.08 -22.51 -18.44
N VAL A 139 6.06 -23.77 -17.99
CA VAL A 139 6.69 -24.91 -18.68
C VAL A 139 5.75 -25.52 -19.71
N ASP A 140 4.51 -25.83 -19.32
CA ASP A 140 3.55 -26.57 -20.16
C ASP A 140 2.28 -25.78 -20.49
N GLU A 141 2.22 -24.50 -20.09
CA GLU A 141 1.11 -23.57 -20.29
C GLU A 141 -0.21 -24.02 -19.63
N SER A 142 -0.17 -25.05 -18.79
CA SER A 142 -1.37 -25.54 -18.12
C SER A 142 -1.86 -24.52 -17.10
N ARG A 143 -3.18 -24.35 -17.04
CA ARG A 143 -3.82 -23.36 -16.18
C ARG A 143 -4.48 -24.00 -14.98
N PHE A 144 -4.31 -23.35 -13.84
CA PHE A 144 -4.88 -23.77 -12.56
C PHE A 144 -5.60 -22.60 -11.91
N ARG A 145 -6.72 -22.89 -11.28
CA ARG A 145 -7.37 -21.98 -10.34
C ARG A 145 -6.92 -22.34 -8.95
N LEU A 146 -6.33 -21.39 -8.24
CA LEU A 146 -6.06 -21.50 -6.82
C LEU A 146 -7.07 -20.67 -6.04
N THR A 147 -7.72 -21.30 -5.08
CA THR A 147 -8.52 -20.64 -4.06
C THR A 147 -7.86 -20.87 -2.71
N LEU A 148 -7.55 -19.79 -1.99
CA LEU A 148 -7.04 -19.85 -0.63
C LEU A 148 -8.06 -19.27 0.34
N TYR A 149 -8.22 -19.93 1.49
CA TYR A 149 -8.93 -19.40 2.64
C TYR A 149 -7.93 -19.08 3.74
N LEU A 150 -7.65 -17.79 3.93
CA LEU A 150 -6.68 -17.28 4.89
C LEU A 150 -7.41 -17.00 6.21
N MET A 151 -7.10 -17.78 7.25
CA MET A 151 -7.79 -17.73 8.54
C MET A 151 -6.97 -16.88 9.53
N GLY A 152 -6.56 -17.50 10.65
CA GLY A 152 -5.67 -16.90 11.63
C GLY A 152 -4.21 -16.82 11.15
N PRO A 153 -3.35 -16.19 11.96
CA PRO A 153 -1.93 -16.04 11.65
C PRO A 153 -1.25 -17.38 11.35
N GLY A 154 -0.79 -17.56 10.10
CA GLY A 154 -0.11 -18.78 9.66
C GLY A 154 -1.04 -19.95 9.29
N GLU A 155 -2.35 -19.75 9.34
CA GLU A 155 -3.34 -20.79 9.02
C GLU A 155 -4.02 -20.49 7.68
N TYR A 156 -4.00 -21.48 6.79
CA TYR A 156 -4.70 -21.40 5.51
C TYR A 156 -5.20 -22.76 5.04
N GLU A 157 -6.23 -22.73 4.21
CA GLU A 157 -6.68 -23.87 3.41
C GLU A 157 -6.54 -23.52 1.93
N ALA A 158 -6.16 -24.49 1.10
CA ALA A 158 -5.95 -24.31 -0.33
C ALA A 158 -6.71 -25.34 -1.15
N HIS A 159 -7.30 -24.87 -2.25
CA HIS A 159 -7.87 -25.73 -3.27
C HIS A 159 -7.32 -25.33 -4.63
N THR A 160 -6.81 -26.31 -5.35
CA THR A 160 -6.28 -26.14 -6.70
C THR A 160 -7.09 -26.98 -7.67
N THR A 161 -7.60 -26.35 -8.71
CA THR A 161 -8.35 -27.02 -9.77
C THR A 161 -7.68 -26.75 -11.11
N ARG A 162 -7.32 -27.81 -11.84
CA ARG A 162 -6.84 -27.68 -13.21
C ARG A 162 -7.98 -27.21 -14.11
N LEU A 163 -7.73 -26.16 -14.88
CA LEU A 163 -8.66 -25.64 -15.87
C LEU A 163 -8.48 -26.43 -17.19
N LEU A 164 -9.59 -26.80 -17.82
CA LEU A 164 -9.56 -27.47 -19.12
C LEU A 164 -9.22 -26.44 -20.20
N ASP A 165 -8.37 -26.84 -21.14
CA ASP A 165 -8.08 -26.03 -22.33
C ASP A 165 -9.37 -25.88 -23.13
N GLY A 166 -9.83 -24.64 -23.34
CA GLY A 166 -11.02 -24.32 -24.13
C GLY A 166 -10.87 -24.57 -25.64
N GLY A 167 -9.91 -25.40 -26.05
CA GLY A 167 -9.68 -25.77 -27.43
C GLY A 167 -10.52 -26.99 -27.80
N ILE A 168 -11.61 -26.77 -28.54
CA ILE A 168 -12.14 -27.82 -29.42
C ILE A 168 -10.98 -28.18 -30.36
N LYS A 169 -10.31 -29.30 -30.11
CA LYS A 169 -9.51 -29.95 -31.16
C LYS A 169 -10.52 -30.37 -32.22
N LEU A 170 -10.68 -29.57 -33.26
CA LEU A 170 -11.40 -29.99 -34.45
C LEU A 170 -10.69 -31.26 -34.98
N PRO A 171 -11.45 -32.33 -35.27
CA PRO A 171 -10.91 -33.59 -35.77
C PRO A 171 -10.19 -33.42 -37.12
#